data_AF-A0A0R3X5S4-F1
#
_entry.id   AF-A0A0R3X5S4-F1
#
_cell.length_a   1.000
_cell.length_b   1.000
_cell.length_c   1.000
_cell.angle_alpha   90.00
_cell.angle_beta   90.00
_cell.angle_gamma   90.00
#
_symmetry.space_group_name_H-M   'P 1'
#
loop_
_entity.id
_entity.type
_entity.pdbx_description
1 polymer ?
#
loop_
_entity_poly.entity_id
_entity_poly.type
_entity_poly.pdbx_seq_one_letter_code
_entity_poly.pdbx_strand_id
1 'polypeptide(L)'
;MRERLASALGEVRKRYPDLDPDTDSYLEGIIIENGEHFESIDEVYEAIGGFLENLGGNRDARRCCTDVYNIIHPNGHVTTEERLDEPVHMAVLVNNFNERVIDTASIWMAKREVTSNIDAAKLAKAEARSREKQAKKLQNNDALSSKQLESACVSQQPDRKEKFSTTGTSKIVDLHIENFDISFGKRVLLRDANLHLSFGRRYGLIGRNGSGKTTLLRALANGDLRLPPGLSVLHVEQEVMGDNTPAIESVLQADTKRSALMAELAKLKEGQENDETSSRLAQIFDQLVAIDADSAPARAASILHGLGVEAQMQNRSTKEFSGGWRMRLALARALFAKPDLLLLDEPTNMLDMRAMIWLENYVQTWKGIMVVVSHDQAFLNAIATDIIHLVANRLDAYRGDYDAFVKAREERLLNEEREYLAQKAERDHIQTATTTVGGGWDEVRRSGVGGVRPNAPQYECCE
;
A
#
# COMPACT_ATOMS: atom_id res chain seq x y z
N MET A 1 -15.15 -25.65 11.04
CA MET A 1 -14.99 -24.18 11.09
C MET A 1 -16.20 -23.52 11.74
N ARG A 2 -17.40 -23.62 11.15
CA ARG A 2 -18.64 -23.06 11.73
C ARG A 2 -18.93 -23.47 13.18
N GLU A 3 -18.71 -24.73 13.56
CA GLU A 3 -18.84 -25.17 14.97
C GLU A 3 -17.83 -24.51 15.92
N ARG A 4 -16.62 -24.19 15.43
CA ARG A 4 -15.59 -23.48 16.21
C ARG A 4 -15.91 -22.00 16.35
N LEU A 5 -16.42 -21.37 15.29
CA LEU A 5 -16.89 -19.99 15.34
C LEU A 5 -18.09 -19.84 16.29
N ALA A 6 -19.01 -20.81 16.29
CA ALA A 6 -20.09 -20.86 17.27
C ALA A 6 -19.58 -21.08 18.72
N SER A 7 -18.55 -21.92 18.90
CA SER A 7 -17.92 -22.10 20.21
C SER A 7 -17.19 -20.85 20.71
N ALA A 8 -16.54 -20.11 19.82
CA ALA A 8 -15.86 -18.85 20.14
C ALA A 8 -16.88 -17.78 20.57
N LEU A 9 -18.01 -17.71 19.87
CA LEU A 9 -19.11 -16.81 20.21
C LEU A 9 -19.79 -17.21 21.54
N GLY A 10 -19.87 -18.52 21.82
CA GLY A 10 -20.31 -19.05 23.11
C GLY A 10 -19.43 -18.59 24.29
N GLU A 11 -18.11 -18.50 24.11
CA GLU A 11 -17.20 -18.03 25.15
C GLU A 11 -17.36 -16.52 25.41
N VAL A 12 -17.64 -15.73 24.36
CA VAL A 12 -17.98 -14.30 24.48
C VAL A 12 -19.28 -14.12 25.27
N ARG A 13 -20.36 -14.83 24.91
CA ARG A 13 -21.66 -14.79 25.60
C ARG A 13 -21.59 -15.25 27.07
N LYS A 14 -20.71 -16.21 27.37
CA LYS A 14 -20.48 -16.70 28.74
C LYS A 14 -19.77 -15.67 29.62
N ARG A 15 -18.90 -14.85 29.03
CA ARG A 15 -18.11 -13.85 29.74
C ARG A 15 -18.83 -12.50 29.88
N TYR A 16 -19.75 -12.21 28.97
CA TYR A 16 -20.57 -11.00 28.95
C TYR A 16 -22.07 -11.36 28.87
N PRO A 17 -22.70 -11.72 30.00
CA PRO A 17 -24.10 -12.15 30.02
C PRO A 17 -25.12 -11.01 29.77
N ASP A 18 -24.71 -9.75 29.90
CA ASP A 18 -25.55 -8.55 29.73
C ASP A 18 -25.41 -7.88 28.34
N LEU A 19 -25.12 -8.66 27.29
CA LEU A 19 -24.98 -8.15 25.92
C LEU A 19 -26.33 -7.69 25.34
N ASP A 20 -26.38 -6.46 24.82
CA ASP A 20 -27.54 -5.98 24.06
C ASP A 20 -27.76 -6.83 22.79
N PRO A 21 -29.02 -7.14 22.40
CA PRO A 21 -29.33 -7.99 21.25
C PRO A 21 -28.71 -7.50 19.92
N ASP A 22 -28.59 -6.19 19.76
CA ASP A 22 -27.99 -5.56 18.58
C ASP A 22 -26.46 -5.76 18.53
N THR A 23 -25.81 -5.74 19.70
CA THR A 23 -24.37 -5.96 19.81
C THR A 23 -24.04 -7.43 19.60
N ASP A 24 -24.87 -8.34 20.10
CA ASP A 24 -24.71 -9.78 19.91
C ASP A 24 -24.83 -10.19 18.43
N SER A 25 -25.81 -9.63 17.71
CA SER A 25 -25.98 -9.83 16.26
C SER A 25 -24.79 -9.30 15.45
N TYR A 26 -24.25 -8.14 15.84
CA TYR A 26 -23.06 -7.55 15.22
C TYR A 26 -21.80 -8.39 15.45
N LEU A 27 -21.58 -8.86 16.68
CA LEU A 27 -20.46 -9.74 17.01
C LEU A 27 -20.57 -11.10 16.29
N GLU A 28 -21.79 -11.62 16.13
CA GLU A 28 -22.07 -12.81 15.33
C GLU A 28 -21.70 -12.61 13.86
N GLY A 29 -22.08 -11.48 13.26
CA GLY A 29 -21.66 -11.12 11.91
C GLY A 29 -20.13 -11.05 11.77
N ILE A 30 -19.45 -10.34 12.68
CA ILE A 30 -17.98 -10.18 12.59
C ILE A 30 -17.25 -11.51 12.76
N ILE A 31 -17.60 -12.30 13.77
CA ILE A 31 -16.89 -13.56 14.08
C ILE A 31 -17.18 -14.60 13.00
N ILE A 32 -18.40 -14.66 12.46
CA ILE A 32 -18.75 -15.65 11.43
C ILE A 32 -18.20 -15.26 10.05
N GLU A 33 -18.27 -13.99 9.66
CA GLU A 33 -17.81 -13.53 8.34
C GLU A 33 -16.28 -13.35 8.26
N ASN A 34 -15.64 -12.88 9.34
CA ASN A 34 -14.20 -12.58 9.34
C ASN A 34 -13.36 -13.59 10.13
N GLY A 35 -14.00 -14.59 10.76
CA GLY A 35 -13.35 -15.58 11.63
C GLY A 35 -12.20 -16.33 10.98
N GLU A 36 -12.30 -16.64 9.68
CA GLU A 36 -11.27 -17.37 8.93
C GLU A 36 -10.07 -16.47 8.52
N HIS A 37 -10.17 -15.16 8.75
CA HIS A 37 -9.18 -14.16 8.32
C HIS A 37 -8.42 -13.50 9.47
N PHE A 38 -8.66 -13.91 10.72
CA PHE A 38 -7.88 -13.43 11.86
C PHE A 38 -6.55 -14.16 11.95
N GLU A 39 -5.44 -13.46 11.74
CA GLU A 39 -4.07 -14.00 11.74
C GLU A 39 -3.31 -13.67 13.05
N SER A 40 -3.89 -12.81 13.91
CA SER A 40 -3.32 -12.48 15.22
C SER A 40 -4.37 -12.08 16.27
N ILE A 41 -3.97 -12.12 17.55
CA ILE A 41 -4.81 -11.66 18.67
C ILE A 41 -5.13 -10.17 18.56
N ASP A 42 -4.17 -9.37 18.08
CA ASP A 42 -4.37 -7.93 17.89
C ASP A 42 -5.45 -7.63 16.85
N GLU A 43 -5.59 -8.45 15.81
CA GLU A 43 -6.66 -8.30 14.82
C GLU A 43 -8.04 -8.65 15.37
N VAL A 44 -8.14 -9.68 16.21
CA VAL A 44 -9.38 -9.98 16.94
C VAL A 44 -9.74 -8.83 17.89
N TYR A 45 -8.74 -8.22 18.50
CA TYR A 45 -8.92 -7.07 19.38
C TYR A 45 -9.31 -5.79 18.64
N GLU A 46 -8.76 -5.53 17.44
CA GLU A 46 -9.20 -4.40 16.62
C GLU A 46 -10.65 -4.55 16.15
N ALA A 47 -11.08 -5.77 15.84
CA ALA A 47 -12.43 -6.04 15.35
C ALA A 47 -13.50 -5.96 16.46
N ILE A 48 -13.19 -6.49 17.64
CA ILE A 48 -14.19 -6.74 18.70
C ILE A 48 -13.81 -6.06 20.03
N GLY A 49 -12.52 -5.83 20.27
CA GLY A 49 -11.99 -5.34 21.54
C GLY A 49 -12.54 -3.98 21.95
N GLY A 50 -12.73 -3.04 21.03
CA GLY A 50 -13.32 -1.73 21.33
C GLY A 50 -14.76 -1.80 21.87
N PHE A 51 -15.54 -2.80 21.44
CA PHE A 51 -16.89 -3.04 21.98
C PHE A 51 -16.84 -3.72 23.34
N LEU A 52 -15.95 -4.69 23.52
CA LEU A 52 -15.78 -5.41 24.79
C LEU A 52 -15.17 -4.52 25.89
N GLU A 53 -14.33 -3.55 25.55
CA GLU A 53 -13.75 -2.57 26.47
C GLU A 53 -14.83 -1.70 27.12
N ASN A 54 -15.85 -1.30 26.35
CA ASN A 54 -16.96 -0.48 26.83
C ASN A 54 -17.86 -1.23 27.83
N LEU A 55 -17.85 -2.57 27.81
CA LEU A 55 -18.72 -3.43 28.61
C LEU A 55 -18.02 -4.03 29.85
N GLY A 56 -16.69 -4.25 29.84
CA GLY A 56 -16.00 -4.94 30.94
C GLY A 56 -14.54 -4.57 31.19
N GLY A 57 -14.07 -3.41 30.72
CA GLY A 57 -12.72 -2.93 30.98
C GLY A 57 -11.63 -3.63 30.16
N ASN A 58 -10.47 -2.96 30.06
CA ASN A 58 -9.42 -3.27 29.06
C ASN A 58 -8.75 -4.65 29.24
N ARG A 59 -8.52 -5.09 30.49
CA ARG A 59 -7.85 -6.38 30.75
C ARG A 59 -8.71 -7.60 30.43
N ASP A 60 -10.02 -7.52 30.63
CA ASP A 60 -10.92 -8.65 30.38
C ASP A 60 -11.28 -8.75 28.90
N ALA A 61 -11.36 -7.62 28.18
CA ALA A 61 -11.53 -7.58 26.73
C ALA A 61 -10.37 -8.29 25.99
N ARG A 62 -9.10 -8.00 26.35
CA ARG A 62 -7.92 -8.66 25.73
C ARG A 62 -7.87 -10.16 25.98
N ARG A 63 -8.22 -10.60 27.19
CA ARG A 63 -8.29 -12.02 27.54
C ARG A 63 -9.37 -12.72 26.72
N CYS A 64 -10.54 -12.12 26.60
CA CYS A 64 -11.62 -12.61 25.75
C CYS A 64 -11.19 -12.76 24.28
N CYS A 65 -10.55 -11.75 23.70
CA CYS A 65 -10.02 -11.81 22.33
C CYS A 65 -8.95 -12.91 22.15
N THR A 66 -8.12 -13.15 23.17
CA THR A 66 -7.12 -14.23 23.15
C THR A 66 -7.79 -15.60 23.16
N ASP A 67 -8.81 -15.79 24.00
CA ASP A 67 -9.56 -17.05 24.10
C ASP A 67 -10.34 -17.33 22.80
N VAL A 68 -10.96 -16.30 22.22
CA VAL A 68 -11.63 -16.37 20.90
C VAL A 68 -10.64 -16.80 19.82
N TYR A 69 -9.46 -16.17 19.74
CA TYR A 69 -8.44 -16.51 18.76
C TYR A 69 -7.96 -17.97 18.89
N ASN A 70 -7.74 -18.45 20.11
CA ASN A 70 -7.31 -19.82 20.40
C ASN A 70 -8.35 -20.88 20.00
N ILE A 71 -9.64 -20.56 20.13
CA ILE A 71 -10.74 -21.46 19.73
C ILE A 71 -10.85 -21.54 18.19
N ILE A 72 -10.61 -20.43 17.50
CA ILE A 72 -10.61 -20.37 16.03
C ILE A 72 -9.37 -21.08 15.46
N HIS A 73 -8.20 -20.87 16.08
CA HIS A 73 -6.90 -21.40 15.64
C HIS A 73 -6.25 -22.30 16.73
N PRO A 74 -6.68 -23.57 16.88
CA PRO A 74 -6.17 -24.45 17.94
C PRO A 74 -4.70 -24.87 17.79
N ASN A 75 -4.09 -24.64 16.62
CA ASN A 75 -2.66 -24.89 16.35
C ASN A 75 -1.84 -23.59 16.24
N GLY A 76 -2.46 -22.42 16.44
CA GLY A 76 -1.78 -21.14 16.40
C GLY A 76 -1.01 -20.93 17.71
N HIS A 77 0.32 -20.91 17.63
CA HIS A 77 1.14 -20.54 18.79
C HIS A 77 0.91 -19.07 19.13
N VAL A 78 0.31 -18.81 20.28
CA VAL A 78 0.22 -17.48 20.88
C VAL A 78 1.60 -17.02 21.30
N THR A 79 2.21 -16.12 20.54
CA THR A 79 3.22 -15.21 21.08
C THR A 79 2.48 -14.12 21.84
N THR A 80 2.33 -14.29 23.15
CA THR A 80 2.12 -13.14 24.04
C THR A 80 3.39 -12.32 23.99
N GLU A 81 3.44 -11.29 23.15
CA GLU A 81 4.39 -10.20 23.35
C GLU A 81 3.97 -9.46 24.63
N GLU A 82 4.47 -9.93 25.77
CA GLU A 82 4.56 -9.05 26.94
C GLU A 82 5.46 -7.88 26.54
N ARG A 83 4.84 -6.73 26.31
CA ARG A 83 5.55 -5.45 26.25
C ARG A 83 6.29 -5.28 27.58
N LEU A 84 7.60 -5.45 27.55
CA LEU A 84 8.49 -5.05 28.62
C LEU A 84 8.43 -3.53 28.72
N ASP A 85 8.02 -3.01 29.88
CA ASP A 85 7.84 -1.57 30.13
C ASP A 85 9.15 -0.76 30.22
N GLU A 86 10.30 -1.34 29.85
CA GLU A 86 11.56 -0.61 29.72
C GLU A 86 12.35 -1.05 28.47
N PRO A 87 12.91 -0.10 27.70
CA PRO A 87 13.74 -0.43 26.55
C PRO A 87 15.03 -1.10 27.03
N VAL A 88 15.22 -2.37 26.69
CA VAL A 88 16.46 -3.10 26.93
C VAL A 88 17.58 -2.42 26.13
N HIS A 89 18.45 -1.70 26.83
CA HIS A 89 19.66 -1.12 26.27
C HIS A 89 20.63 -2.26 25.91
N MET A 90 20.69 -2.62 24.62
CA MET A 90 21.61 -3.62 24.05
C MET A 90 23.10 -3.32 24.27
N ALA A 91 23.44 -2.18 24.88
CA ALA A 91 24.80 -1.83 25.29
C ALA A 91 25.30 -2.61 26.53
N VAL A 92 24.40 -3.11 27.38
CA VAL A 92 24.80 -3.76 28.65
C VAL A 92 25.20 -5.23 28.46
N LEU A 93 24.73 -5.89 27.39
CA LEU A 93 25.08 -7.28 27.09
C LEU A 93 26.41 -7.43 26.35
N VAL A 94 26.89 -6.38 25.68
CA VAL A 94 28.15 -6.43 24.91
C VAL A 94 29.38 -6.26 25.81
N ASN A 95 29.25 -5.59 26.96
CA ASN A 95 30.38 -5.33 27.85
C ASN A 95 30.78 -6.52 28.74
N ASN A 96 29.90 -7.51 28.94
CA ASN A 96 30.23 -8.70 29.74
C ASN A 96 30.77 -9.88 28.92
N PHE A 97 30.80 -9.77 27.58
CA PHE A 97 31.28 -10.84 26.70
C PHE A 97 32.76 -10.70 26.28
N ASN A 98 33.40 -9.55 26.53
CA ASN A 98 34.75 -9.27 26.05
C ASN A 98 35.89 -9.66 27.03
N GLU A 99 35.58 -10.21 28.20
CA GLU A 99 36.62 -10.61 29.19
C GLU A 99 36.99 -12.10 29.18
N ARG A 100 36.40 -12.95 28.34
CA ARG A 100 36.62 -14.41 28.42
C ARG A 100 36.78 -15.19 27.12
N VAL A 101 37.34 -14.57 26.07
CA VAL A 101 37.83 -15.35 24.91
C VAL A 101 39.26 -14.93 24.59
N ILE A 102 40.21 -15.53 25.30
CA ILE A 102 41.57 -15.73 24.79
C ILE A 102 41.79 -17.24 24.72
N ASP A 103 42.44 -17.66 23.63
CA ASP A 103 42.89 -19.01 23.26
C ASP A 103 41.90 -19.98 22.60
N THR A 104 41.74 -19.80 21.29
CA THR A 104 42.03 -20.85 20.29
C THR A 104 42.07 -20.21 18.89
N ALA A 105 43.22 -19.65 18.53
CA ALA A 105 43.46 -19.15 17.18
C ALA A 105 43.79 -20.30 16.23
N SER A 106 42.94 -20.52 15.22
CA SER A 106 43.26 -21.29 14.03
C SER A 106 44.12 -20.44 13.08
N ILE A 107 45.19 -21.06 12.56
CA ILE A 107 46.38 -20.47 11.93
C ILE A 107 46.14 -19.82 10.53
N TRP A 108 44.90 -19.64 10.07
CA TRP A 108 44.61 -19.15 8.72
C TRP A 108 43.59 -18.00 8.68
N MET A 109 43.93 -16.85 9.26
CA MET A 109 43.39 -15.55 8.84
C MET A 109 44.43 -14.45 9.09
N ALA A 110 45.21 -14.11 8.05
CA ALA A 110 46.02 -12.91 8.06
C ALA A 110 45.10 -11.67 8.03
N LYS A 111 44.83 -11.08 9.20
CA LYS A 111 44.14 -9.79 9.31
C LYS A 111 45.15 -8.66 9.09
N ARG A 112 44.97 -7.91 8.01
CA ARG A 112 45.52 -6.56 7.85
C ARG A 112 44.78 -5.66 8.84
N GLU A 113 45.49 -5.10 9.81
CA GLU A 113 44.94 -4.09 10.71
C GLU A 113 44.69 -2.78 9.94
N VAL A 114 43.43 -2.38 9.86
CA VAL A 114 43.04 -1.00 9.52
C VAL A 114 42.63 -0.34 10.83
N THR A 115 43.48 0.55 11.34
CA THR A 115 43.17 1.35 12.53
C THR A 115 42.20 2.47 12.14
N SER A 116 40.90 2.27 12.39
CA SER A 116 39.90 3.34 12.30
C SER A 116 39.87 4.14 13.61
N ASN A 117 40.72 5.16 13.73
CA ASN A 117 40.56 6.17 14.79
C ASN A 117 39.41 7.09 14.42
N ILE A 118 38.22 6.82 14.96
CA ILE A 118 37.09 7.75 14.88
C ILE A 118 37.15 8.64 16.12
N ASP A 119 37.49 9.92 15.92
CA ASP A 119 37.49 10.93 16.98
C ASP A 119 36.08 11.09 17.58
N ALA A 120 35.88 10.65 18.83
CA ALA A 120 34.59 10.71 19.53
C ALA A 120 33.97 12.13 19.56
N ALA A 121 34.81 13.18 19.54
CA ALA A 121 34.35 14.57 19.50
C ALA A 121 33.67 14.97 18.18
N LYS A 122 34.07 14.37 17.04
CA LYS A 122 33.43 14.62 15.73
C LYS A 122 32.09 13.93 15.62
N LEU A 123 31.95 12.75 16.23
CA LEU A 123 30.70 11.98 16.27
C LEU A 123 29.64 12.71 17.11
N ALA A 124 30.01 13.17 18.31
CA ALA A 124 29.12 13.95 19.16
C ALA A 124 28.64 15.27 18.50
N LYS A 125 29.51 15.93 17.74
CA LYS A 125 29.16 17.14 16.99
C LYS A 125 28.22 16.86 15.80
N ALA A 126 28.32 15.68 15.19
CA ALA A 126 27.42 15.23 14.14
C ALA A 126 26.04 14.86 14.70
N GLU A 127 25.99 14.17 15.85
CA GLU A 127 24.75 13.81 16.54
C GLU A 127 24.00 15.05 17.05
N ALA A 128 24.71 16.02 17.63
CA ALA A 128 24.11 17.29 18.05
C ALA A 128 23.50 18.06 16.87
N ARG A 129 24.19 18.12 15.73
CA ARG A 129 23.65 18.74 14.50
C ARG A 129 22.45 17.98 13.93
N SER A 130 22.40 16.66 14.10
CA SER A 130 21.25 15.85 13.68
C SER A 130 20.02 16.12 14.56
N ARG A 131 20.22 16.16 15.89
CA ARG A 131 19.16 16.50 16.86
C ARG A 131 18.61 17.91 16.66
N GLU A 132 19.47 18.87 16.37
CA GLU A 132 19.04 20.26 16.12
C GLU A 132 18.22 20.38 14.81
N LYS A 133 18.56 19.60 13.78
CA LYS A 133 17.77 19.51 12.54
C LYS A 133 16.43 18.80 12.76
N GLN A 134 16.40 17.76 13.59
CA GLN A 134 15.16 17.08 13.96
C GLN A 134 14.24 18.00 14.78
N ALA A 135 14.78 18.74 15.74
CA ALA A 135 14.01 19.71 16.53
C ALA A 135 13.42 20.85 15.67
N LYS A 136 14.17 21.35 14.68
CA LYS A 136 13.67 22.36 13.72
C LYS A 136 12.58 21.81 12.79
N LYS A 137 12.60 20.51 12.45
CA LYS A 137 11.51 19.86 11.71
C LYS A 137 10.24 19.72 12.55
N LEU A 138 10.35 19.42 13.84
CA LEU A 138 9.21 19.34 14.76
C LEU A 138 8.54 20.72 14.97
N GLN A 139 9.33 21.79 15.13
CA GLN A 139 8.77 23.14 15.29
C GLN A 139 8.07 23.69 14.04
N ASN A 140 8.51 23.30 12.84
CA ASN A 140 7.82 23.69 11.60
C ASN A 140 6.48 22.96 11.39
N ASN A 141 6.31 21.78 12.00
CA ASN A 141 5.04 21.02 11.92
C ASN A 141 3.95 21.60 12.84
N ASP A 142 4.31 22.13 14.01
CA ASP A 142 3.32 22.71 14.94
C ASP A 142 2.71 24.03 14.43
N ALA A 143 3.41 24.77 13.58
CA ALA A 143 2.91 26.04 13.02
C ALA A 143 1.85 25.87 11.92
N LEU A 144 1.66 24.65 11.38
CA LEU A 144 0.67 24.34 10.33
C LEU A 144 -0.62 23.68 10.87
N SER A 145 -0.71 23.43 12.17
CA SER A 145 -1.76 22.58 12.78
C SER A 145 -3.13 23.25 13.01
N SER A 146 -3.49 24.34 12.31
CA SER A 146 -4.81 24.98 12.53
C SER A 146 -5.71 25.16 11.30
N LYS A 147 -5.40 24.56 10.15
CA LYS A 147 -6.34 24.55 9.00
C LYS A 147 -6.43 23.17 8.32
N GLN A 148 -7.61 22.54 8.49
CA GLN A 148 -8.21 21.44 7.72
C GLN A 148 -7.46 20.09 7.67
N LEU A 149 -7.75 19.24 8.66
CA LEU A 149 -7.33 17.83 8.80
C LEU A 149 -8.25 16.83 8.06
N GLU A 150 -8.63 17.11 6.81
CA GLU A 150 -9.44 16.17 5.99
C GLU A 150 -8.72 15.63 4.76
N SER A 151 -7.43 15.95 4.58
CA SER A 151 -6.62 15.48 3.45
C SER A 151 -5.53 14.50 3.87
N ALA A 152 -5.22 13.53 3.02
CA ALA A 152 -4.12 12.59 3.23
C ALA A 152 -2.78 13.33 3.14
N CYS A 153 -1.87 13.08 4.09
CA CYS A 153 -0.52 13.60 4.05
C CYS A 153 0.39 12.59 3.34
N VAL A 154 1.00 13.05 2.25
CA VAL A 154 2.02 12.31 1.49
C VAL A 154 3.39 12.88 1.82
N SER A 155 4.33 12.02 2.20
CA SER A 155 5.74 12.40 2.34
C SER A 155 6.61 11.51 1.46
N GLN A 156 7.42 12.11 0.60
CA GLN A 156 8.36 11.40 -0.25
C GLN A 156 9.77 11.90 0.02
N GLN A 157 10.70 11.00 0.33
CA GLN A 157 12.11 11.37 0.47
C GLN A 157 12.76 11.41 -0.91
N PRO A 158 13.34 12.55 -1.34
CA PRO A 158 14.02 12.59 -2.62
C PRO A 158 15.35 11.83 -2.51
N ASP A 159 15.53 10.80 -3.33
CA ASP A 159 16.84 10.22 -3.52
C ASP A 159 17.76 11.23 -4.21
N ARG A 160 18.97 11.40 -3.67
CA ARG A 160 19.94 12.45 -4.05
C ARG A 160 20.51 12.28 -5.48
N LYS A 161 19.90 11.41 -6.30
CA LYS A 161 20.38 10.98 -7.62
C LYS A 161 19.34 11.01 -8.75
N GLU A 162 18.12 11.51 -8.55
CA GLU A 162 17.21 11.71 -9.69
C GLU A 162 17.56 13.00 -10.44
N LYS A 163 18.56 12.93 -11.31
CA LYS A 163 18.67 13.87 -12.42
C LYS A 163 17.64 13.44 -13.45
N PHE A 164 16.51 14.15 -13.51
CA PHE A 164 15.60 14.05 -14.64
C PHE A 164 16.41 14.39 -15.91
N SER A 165 16.81 13.38 -16.67
CA SER A 165 17.61 13.57 -17.87
C SER A 165 16.71 14.16 -18.94
N THR A 166 16.70 15.48 -19.05
CA THR A 166 16.07 16.25 -20.13
C THR A 166 16.88 16.08 -21.41
N THR A 167 17.01 14.86 -21.91
CA THR A 167 17.66 14.60 -23.19
C THR A 167 17.12 13.31 -23.79
N GLY A 168 16.13 13.43 -24.67
CA GLY A 168 15.61 12.29 -25.43
C GLY A 168 14.16 12.48 -25.87
N THR A 169 13.96 12.95 -27.09
CA THR A 169 12.68 12.82 -27.81
C THR A 169 12.39 11.35 -28.10
N SER A 170 11.64 10.68 -27.23
CA SER A 170 10.81 9.52 -27.58
C SER A 170 9.85 9.18 -26.44
N LYS A 171 8.56 9.33 -26.72
CA LYS A 171 7.43 8.92 -25.87
C LYS A 171 7.56 7.45 -25.49
N ILE A 172 7.77 7.19 -24.21
CA ILE A 172 7.24 6.11 -23.34
C ILE A 172 7.93 6.37 -22.00
N VAL A 173 7.17 6.84 -21.00
CA VAL A 173 7.71 7.15 -19.67
C VAL A 173 7.12 6.13 -18.70
N ASP A 174 7.92 5.15 -18.31
CA ASP A 174 7.61 4.32 -17.16
C ASP A 174 7.65 5.21 -15.90
N LEU A 175 6.68 5.02 -15.00
CA LEU A 175 6.58 5.77 -13.76
C LEU A 175 7.30 4.99 -12.66
N HIS A 176 8.31 5.62 -12.07
CA HIS A 176 9.02 5.11 -10.92
C HIS A 176 8.81 6.10 -9.78
N ILE A 177 8.11 5.66 -8.73
CA ILE A 177 7.83 6.45 -7.54
C ILE A 177 8.39 5.66 -6.37
N GLU A 178 9.51 6.13 -5.85
CA GLU A 178 10.23 5.44 -4.77
C GLU A 178 10.06 6.18 -3.44
N ASN A 179 10.18 5.43 -2.35
CA ASN A 179 10.31 5.91 -0.98
C ASN A 179 9.27 6.96 -0.59
N PHE A 180 7.99 6.61 -0.79
CA PHE A 180 6.87 7.45 -0.37
C PHE A 180 6.07 6.82 0.76
N ASP A 181 5.63 7.67 1.67
CA ASP A 181 4.71 7.36 2.76
C ASP A 181 3.38 8.06 2.52
N ILE A 182 2.29 7.36 2.81
CA ILE A 182 0.94 7.95 2.81
C ILE A 182 0.33 7.74 4.18
N SER A 183 -0.18 8.83 4.74
CA SER A 183 -0.84 8.85 6.04
C SER A 183 -2.17 9.58 5.92
N PHE A 184 -3.17 9.10 6.66
CA PHE A 184 -4.46 9.77 6.77
C PHE A 184 -4.75 10.04 8.25
N GLY A 185 -4.75 11.32 8.63
CA GLY A 185 -4.82 11.73 10.02
C GLY A 185 -3.66 11.15 10.84
N LYS A 186 -3.97 10.30 11.83
CA LYS A 186 -2.98 9.63 12.70
C LYS A 186 -2.57 8.25 12.20
N ARG A 187 -3.26 7.69 11.20
CA ARG A 187 -3.01 6.33 10.69
C ARG A 187 -2.05 6.39 9.51
N VAL A 188 -0.99 5.58 9.57
CA VAL A 188 -0.09 5.40 8.42
C VAL A 188 -0.67 4.29 7.53
N LEU A 189 -0.95 4.61 6.27
CA LEU A 189 -1.52 3.70 5.28
C LEU A 189 -0.45 3.00 4.46
N LEU A 190 0.63 3.71 4.11
CA LEU A 190 1.78 3.19 3.39
C LEU A 190 3.08 3.70 4.02
N ARG A 191 4.08 2.81 4.15
CA ARG A 191 5.42 3.10 4.66
C ARG A 191 6.47 2.63 3.68
N ASP A 192 7.42 3.51 3.34
CA ASP A 192 8.55 3.25 2.45
C ASP A 192 8.12 2.49 1.19
N ALA A 193 6.99 2.91 0.61
CA ALA A 193 6.39 2.23 -0.52
C ALA A 193 7.12 2.59 -1.82
N ASN A 194 7.24 1.61 -2.70
CA ASN A 194 7.79 1.76 -4.05
C ASN A 194 6.73 1.34 -5.06
N LEU A 195 6.51 2.17 -6.07
CA LEU A 195 5.52 1.96 -7.10
C LEU A 195 6.17 2.12 -8.48
N HIS A 196 6.13 1.06 -9.26
CA HIS A 196 6.66 1.02 -10.61
C HIS A 196 5.54 0.70 -11.60
N LEU A 197 5.22 1.64 -12.49
CA LEU A 197 4.17 1.50 -13.48
C LEU A 197 4.75 1.70 -14.89
N SER A 198 4.97 0.61 -15.60
CA SER A 198 5.38 0.65 -17.01
C SER A 198 4.23 0.98 -17.96
N PHE A 199 4.55 1.68 -19.05
CA PHE A 199 3.60 2.05 -20.10
C PHE A 199 2.99 0.84 -20.80
N GLY A 200 1.69 0.91 -21.12
CA GLY A 200 0.95 -0.16 -21.78
C GLY A 200 0.58 -1.35 -20.88
N ARG A 201 0.91 -1.28 -19.58
CA ARG A 201 0.55 -2.30 -18.59
C ARG A 201 -0.69 -1.87 -17.80
N ARG A 202 -1.44 -2.87 -17.34
CA ARG A 202 -2.72 -2.72 -16.65
C ARG A 202 -2.59 -3.36 -15.28
N TYR A 203 -2.61 -2.52 -14.25
CA TYR A 203 -2.37 -2.92 -12.87
C TYR A 203 -3.69 -3.08 -12.14
N GLY A 204 -3.93 -4.25 -11.55
CA GLY A 204 -5.01 -4.46 -10.59
C GLY A 204 -4.53 -4.12 -9.17
N LEU A 205 -5.09 -3.11 -8.52
CA LEU A 205 -4.79 -2.75 -7.14
C LEU A 205 -5.77 -3.44 -6.19
N ILE A 206 -5.25 -4.37 -5.40
CA ILE A 206 -6.04 -5.18 -4.45
C ILE A 206 -5.55 -4.96 -3.02
N GLY A 207 -6.44 -5.16 -2.06
CA GLY A 207 -6.16 -4.98 -0.64
C GLY A 207 -7.44 -4.88 0.18
N ARG A 208 -7.31 -5.00 1.50
CA ARG A 208 -8.44 -4.92 2.45
C ARG A 208 -9.16 -3.57 2.34
N ASN A 209 -10.44 -3.55 2.69
CA ASN A 209 -11.19 -2.29 2.76
C ASN A 209 -10.59 -1.37 3.82
N GLY A 210 -10.50 -0.07 3.52
CA GLY A 210 -9.87 0.90 4.43
C GLY A 210 -8.34 0.81 4.51
N SER A 211 -7.69 0.01 3.66
CA SER A 211 -6.22 -0.09 3.61
C SER A 211 -5.53 1.10 2.90
N GLY A 212 -6.29 1.95 2.21
CA GLY A 212 -5.79 3.17 1.58
C GLY A 212 -5.73 3.15 0.05
N LYS A 213 -6.38 2.20 -0.64
CA LYS A 213 -6.41 2.09 -2.12
C LYS A 213 -6.89 3.39 -2.79
N THR A 214 -8.08 3.87 -2.45
CA THR A 214 -8.61 5.15 -2.94
C THR A 214 -7.71 6.32 -2.56
N THR A 215 -7.13 6.29 -1.36
CA THR A 215 -6.20 7.35 -0.90
C THR A 215 -4.93 7.40 -1.75
N LEU A 216 -4.39 6.25 -2.15
CA LEU A 216 -3.26 6.15 -3.07
C LEU A 216 -3.63 6.69 -4.47
N LEU A 217 -4.81 6.33 -4.99
CA LEU A 217 -5.27 6.85 -6.28
C LEU A 217 -5.48 8.37 -6.25
N ARG A 218 -6.08 8.92 -5.17
CA ARG A 218 -6.22 10.37 -4.98
C ARG A 218 -4.86 11.08 -4.91
N ALA A 219 -3.90 10.52 -4.19
CA ALA A 219 -2.55 11.07 -4.11
C ALA A 219 -1.85 11.12 -5.48
N LEU A 220 -2.04 10.08 -6.31
CA LEU A 220 -1.55 10.06 -7.69
C LEU A 220 -2.27 11.08 -8.58
N ALA A 221 -3.58 11.20 -8.43
CA ALA A 221 -4.41 12.10 -9.24
C ALA A 221 -4.14 13.58 -8.95
N ASN A 222 -3.95 13.92 -7.68
CA ASN A 222 -3.67 15.29 -7.23
C ASN A 222 -2.23 15.72 -7.54
N GLY A 223 -1.36 14.79 -7.91
CA GLY A 223 0.06 15.06 -8.12
C GLY A 223 0.84 15.28 -6.81
N ASP A 224 0.33 14.73 -5.69
CA ASP A 224 1.04 14.75 -4.40
C ASP A 224 2.31 13.91 -4.45
N LEU A 225 2.31 12.87 -5.28
CA LEU A 225 3.48 12.08 -5.64
C LEU A 225 4.19 12.70 -6.84
N ARG A 226 5.52 12.68 -6.84
CA ARG A 226 6.32 13.25 -7.94
C ARG A 226 6.12 12.45 -9.22
N LEU A 227 5.36 13.02 -10.14
CA LEU A 227 5.15 12.47 -11.48
C LEU A 227 5.97 13.25 -12.53
N PRO A 228 6.40 12.60 -13.63
CA PRO A 228 7.02 13.27 -14.77
C PRO A 228 6.18 14.43 -15.31
N PRO A 229 6.78 15.60 -15.60
CA PRO A 229 6.05 16.75 -16.13
C PRO A 229 5.46 16.43 -17.51
N GLY A 230 4.19 16.76 -17.70
CA GLY A 230 3.47 16.56 -18.97
C GLY A 230 2.71 15.23 -19.07
N LEU A 231 2.74 14.38 -18.04
CA LEU A 231 1.88 13.21 -17.96
C LEU A 231 0.42 13.61 -17.71
N SER A 232 -0.50 13.13 -18.54
CA SER A 232 -1.94 13.29 -18.29
C SER A 232 -2.45 12.19 -17.37
N VAL A 233 -2.92 12.57 -16.17
CA VAL A 233 -3.50 11.67 -15.18
C VAL A 233 -4.99 11.96 -15.06
N LEU A 234 -5.81 10.91 -15.03
CA LEU A 234 -7.24 11.05 -14.80
C LEU A 234 -7.73 9.98 -13.83
N HIS A 235 -8.41 10.43 -12.79
CA HIS A 235 -9.00 9.58 -11.76
C HIS A 235 -10.53 9.63 -11.83
N VAL A 236 -11.14 8.45 -11.90
CA VAL A 236 -12.59 8.29 -11.92
C VAL A 236 -13.02 7.77 -10.56
N GLU A 237 -13.42 8.69 -9.70
CA GLU A 237 -13.89 8.39 -8.35
C GLU A 237 -15.30 8.91 -8.08
N GLN A 238 -15.70 9.99 -8.76
CA GLN A 238 -16.91 10.74 -8.47
C GLN A 238 -17.87 10.78 -9.65
N GLU A 239 -19.16 10.80 -9.33
CA GLU A 239 -20.22 11.08 -10.29
C GLU A 239 -20.02 12.47 -10.91
N VAL A 240 -20.34 12.61 -12.20
CA VAL A 240 -20.39 13.94 -12.82
C VAL A 240 -21.56 14.72 -12.21
N MET A 241 -21.32 15.97 -11.83
CA MET A 241 -22.40 16.87 -11.43
C MET A 241 -23.40 17.04 -12.58
N GLY A 242 -24.68 16.89 -12.26
CA GLY A 242 -25.74 16.93 -13.26
C GLY A 242 -25.99 18.37 -13.72
N ASP A 243 -25.54 18.69 -14.93
CA ASP A 243 -25.75 19.99 -15.56
C ASP A 243 -26.82 19.92 -16.66
N ASN A 244 -27.15 21.08 -17.23
CA ASN A 244 -28.08 21.18 -18.35
C ASN A 244 -27.52 20.60 -19.66
N THR A 245 -26.21 20.37 -19.75
CA THR A 245 -25.53 19.82 -20.93
C THR A 245 -26.03 18.41 -21.27
N PRO A 246 -26.19 18.07 -22.56
CA PRO A 246 -26.52 16.71 -22.96
C PRO A 246 -25.34 15.75 -22.67
N ALA A 247 -25.65 14.48 -22.42
CA ALA A 247 -24.64 13.49 -22.05
C ALA A 247 -23.52 13.33 -23.09
N ILE A 248 -23.87 13.33 -24.39
CA ILE A 248 -22.86 13.25 -25.47
C ILE A 248 -21.90 14.45 -25.44
N GLU A 249 -22.42 15.65 -25.24
CA GLU A 249 -21.60 16.87 -25.21
C GLU A 249 -20.71 16.90 -23.97
N SER A 250 -21.21 16.43 -22.82
CA SER A 250 -20.40 16.26 -21.59
C SER A 250 -19.18 15.35 -21.82
N VAL A 251 -19.33 14.29 -22.62
CA VAL A 251 -18.21 13.42 -23.04
C VAL A 251 -17.25 14.14 -23.97
N LEU A 252 -17.76 14.87 -24.97
CA LEU A 252 -16.91 15.61 -25.90
C LEU A 252 -16.11 16.71 -25.20
N GLN A 253 -16.68 17.32 -24.15
CA GLN A 253 -16.01 18.31 -23.30
C GLN A 253 -14.87 17.75 -22.45
N ALA A 254 -14.74 16.43 -22.32
CA ALA A 254 -13.60 15.81 -21.63
C ALA A 254 -12.27 16.04 -22.39
N ASP A 255 -12.34 16.25 -23.71
CA ASP A 255 -11.18 16.66 -24.50
C ASP A 255 -11.03 18.18 -24.47
N THR A 256 -10.26 18.66 -23.49
CA THR A 256 -10.03 20.10 -23.26
C THR A 256 -9.40 20.80 -24.46
N LYS A 257 -8.55 20.11 -25.22
CA LYS A 257 -7.90 20.67 -26.42
C LYS A 257 -8.93 20.90 -27.51
N ARG A 258 -9.75 19.88 -27.79
CA ARG A 258 -10.83 20.01 -28.78
C ARG A 258 -11.81 21.11 -28.38
N SER A 259 -12.26 21.13 -27.13
CA SER A 259 -13.20 22.15 -26.66
C SER A 259 -12.64 23.56 -26.76
N ALA A 260 -11.36 23.75 -26.43
CA ALA A 260 -10.69 25.04 -26.58
C ALA A 260 -10.65 25.49 -28.06
N LEU A 261 -10.28 24.60 -28.97
CA LEU A 261 -10.21 24.89 -30.41
C LEU A 261 -11.58 25.19 -31.01
N MET A 262 -12.62 24.45 -30.61
CA MET A 262 -13.99 24.70 -31.06
C MET A 262 -14.54 26.04 -30.55
N ALA A 263 -14.21 26.41 -29.31
CA ALA A 263 -14.58 27.71 -28.74
C ALA A 263 -13.83 28.86 -29.41
N GLU A 264 -12.55 28.68 -29.74
CA GLU A 264 -11.76 29.66 -30.50
C GLU A 264 -12.32 29.83 -31.92
N LEU A 265 -12.67 28.73 -32.59
CA LEU A 265 -13.30 28.73 -33.91
C LEU A 265 -14.64 29.47 -33.91
N ALA A 266 -15.48 29.27 -32.89
CA ALA A 266 -16.75 30.00 -32.78
C ALA A 266 -16.53 31.51 -32.63
N LYS A 267 -15.59 31.94 -31.78
CA LYS A 267 -15.23 33.36 -31.59
C LYS A 267 -14.69 34.00 -32.86
N LEU A 268 -13.84 33.29 -33.60
CA LEU A 268 -13.25 33.81 -34.84
C LEU A 268 -14.26 33.90 -35.99
N LYS A 269 -15.29 33.04 -36.01
CA LYS A 269 -16.38 33.11 -36.99
C LYS A 269 -17.35 34.28 -36.76
N GLU A 270 -17.52 34.70 -35.51
CA GLU A 270 -18.35 35.87 -35.15
C GLU A 270 -17.63 37.21 -35.36
N GLY A 271 -16.29 37.21 -35.42
CA GLY A 271 -15.47 38.39 -35.66
C GLY A 271 -15.42 38.85 -37.12
N GLN A 272 -14.88 40.04 -37.36
CA GLN A 272 -14.63 40.53 -38.72
C GLN A 272 -13.51 39.73 -39.41
N GLU A 273 -13.70 39.44 -40.70
CA GLU A 273 -12.71 38.77 -41.53
C GLU A 273 -11.50 39.69 -41.78
N ASN A 274 -10.33 39.29 -41.28
CA ASN A 274 -9.03 39.91 -41.50
C ASN A 274 -8.06 38.82 -42.01
N ASP A 275 -6.98 39.21 -42.69
CA ASP A 275 -5.97 38.24 -43.18
C ASP A 275 -5.34 37.41 -42.04
N GLU A 276 -5.19 37.99 -40.85
CA GLU A 276 -4.69 37.30 -39.66
C GLU A 276 -5.70 36.27 -39.11
N THR A 277 -7.00 36.57 -39.14
CA THR A 277 -8.03 35.64 -38.66
C THR A 277 -8.19 34.47 -39.62
N SER A 278 -8.08 34.71 -40.93
CA SER A 278 -8.04 33.64 -41.95
C SER A 278 -6.85 32.69 -41.75
N SER A 279 -5.66 33.24 -41.51
CA SER A 279 -4.45 32.45 -41.22
C SER A 279 -4.59 31.61 -39.94
N ARG A 280 -5.18 32.19 -38.88
CA ARG A 280 -5.44 31.47 -37.63
C ARG A 280 -6.51 30.39 -37.79
N LEU A 281 -7.57 30.64 -38.56
CA LEU A 281 -8.60 29.65 -38.87
C LEU A 281 -8.02 28.43 -39.57
N ALA A 282 -7.13 28.63 -40.55
CA ALA A 282 -6.43 27.53 -41.22
C ALA A 282 -5.64 26.67 -40.22
N GLN A 283 -4.87 27.29 -39.31
CA GLN A 283 -4.15 26.56 -38.26
C GLN A 283 -5.06 25.77 -37.33
N ILE A 284 -6.23 26.33 -36.96
CA ILE A 284 -7.20 25.63 -36.10
C ILE A 284 -7.80 24.43 -36.84
N PHE A 285 -8.15 24.59 -38.12
CA PHE A 285 -8.64 23.47 -38.93
C PHE A 285 -7.59 22.36 -39.06
N ASP A 286 -6.33 22.69 -39.30
CA ASP A 286 -5.24 21.71 -39.33
C ASP A 286 -5.10 20.97 -37.98
N GLN A 287 -5.23 21.69 -36.87
CA GLN A 287 -5.19 21.09 -35.53
C GLN A 287 -6.42 20.20 -35.24
N LEU A 288 -7.61 20.60 -35.69
CA LEU A 288 -8.83 19.81 -35.54
C LEU A 288 -8.77 18.52 -36.37
N VAL A 289 -8.21 18.58 -37.58
CA VAL A 289 -7.94 17.40 -38.41
C VAL A 289 -6.92 16.49 -37.73
N ALA A 290 -5.83 17.05 -37.17
CA ALA A 290 -4.82 16.26 -36.46
C ALA A 290 -5.35 15.53 -35.21
N ILE A 291 -6.44 16.03 -34.60
CA ILE A 291 -7.09 15.44 -33.42
C ILE A 291 -8.25 14.49 -33.83
N ASP A 292 -8.51 14.32 -35.13
CA ASP A 292 -9.66 13.59 -35.67
C ASP A 292 -10.99 14.06 -35.07
N ALA A 293 -11.18 15.38 -34.97
CA ALA A 293 -12.32 16.01 -34.32
C ALA A 293 -13.68 15.65 -34.97
N ASP A 294 -13.69 15.30 -36.26
CA ASP A 294 -14.90 14.90 -36.99
C ASP A 294 -15.39 13.51 -36.59
N SER A 295 -14.46 12.57 -36.32
CA SER A 295 -14.79 11.21 -35.85
C SER A 295 -15.27 11.18 -34.39
N ALA A 296 -14.96 12.22 -33.65
CA ALA A 296 -15.02 12.22 -32.20
C ALA A 296 -16.45 12.14 -31.63
N PRO A 297 -17.51 12.75 -32.22
CA PRO A 297 -18.90 12.49 -31.82
C PRO A 297 -19.32 11.03 -31.98
N ALA A 298 -18.92 10.38 -33.09
CA ALA A 298 -19.21 8.97 -33.31
C ALA A 298 -18.48 8.07 -32.29
N ARG A 299 -17.22 8.40 -31.96
CA ARG A 299 -16.48 7.71 -30.89
C ARG A 299 -17.16 7.87 -29.53
N ALA A 300 -17.56 9.09 -29.15
CA ALA A 300 -18.25 9.33 -27.88
C ALA A 300 -19.59 8.57 -27.81
N ALA A 301 -20.38 8.59 -28.88
CA ALA A 301 -21.64 7.85 -28.97
C ALA A 301 -21.43 6.33 -28.82
N SER A 302 -20.36 5.78 -29.41
CA SER A 302 -20.02 4.36 -29.31
C SER A 302 -19.62 3.94 -27.88
N ILE A 303 -18.85 4.78 -27.17
CA ILE A 303 -18.45 4.54 -25.77
C ILE A 303 -19.68 4.60 -24.87
N LEU A 304 -20.52 5.62 -25.04
CA LEU A 304 -21.76 5.79 -24.28
C LEU A 304 -22.69 4.60 -24.48
N HIS A 305 -22.91 4.18 -25.73
CA HIS A 305 -23.73 3.01 -26.04
C HIS A 305 -23.15 1.72 -25.42
N GLY A 306 -21.82 1.55 -25.46
CA GLY A 306 -21.13 0.42 -24.84
C GLY A 306 -21.33 0.33 -23.32
N LEU A 307 -21.39 1.47 -22.65
CA LEU A 307 -21.67 1.58 -21.20
C LEU A 307 -23.17 1.53 -20.86
N GLY A 308 -24.02 1.25 -21.85
CA GLY A 308 -25.47 1.11 -21.70
C GLY A 308 -26.28 2.39 -21.92
N VAL A 309 -25.64 3.53 -22.24
CA VAL A 309 -26.35 4.80 -22.54
C VAL A 309 -26.84 4.77 -23.99
N GLU A 310 -28.11 4.39 -24.18
CA GLU A 310 -28.77 4.35 -25.48
C GLU A 310 -28.80 5.71 -26.20
N ALA A 311 -28.87 5.69 -27.54
CA ALA A 311 -28.83 6.90 -28.37
C ALA A 311 -29.90 7.94 -28.00
N GLN A 312 -31.09 7.51 -27.57
CA GLN A 312 -32.15 8.43 -27.13
C GLN A 312 -31.78 9.14 -25.83
N MET A 313 -31.06 8.47 -24.94
CA MET A 313 -30.61 9.03 -23.66
C MET A 313 -29.41 9.95 -23.85
N GLN A 314 -28.57 9.73 -24.86
CA GLN A 314 -27.36 10.56 -25.11
C GLN A 314 -27.66 12.05 -25.32
N ASN A 315 -28.85 12.38 -25.83
CA ASN A 315 -29.30 13.76 -26.04
C ASN A 315 -30.02 14.35 -24.81
N ARG A 316 -30.26 13.56 -23.76
CA ARG A 316 -30.87 14.04 -22.52
C ARG A 316 -29.85 14.77 -21.66
N SER A 317 -30.38 15.68 -20.85
CA SER A 317 -29.61 16.51 -19.95
C SER A 317 -28.99 15.70 -18.82
N THR A 318 -27.72 15.96 -18.46
CA THR A 318 -27.00 15.23 -17.41
C THR A 318 -27.68 15.28 -16.03
N LYS A 319 -28.43 16.35 -15.75
CA LYS A 319 -29.25 16.48 -14.53
C LYS A 319 -30.39 15.46 -14.40
N GLU A 320 -30.90 14.92 -15.51
CA GLU A 320 -32.02 13.97 -15.53
C GLU A 320 -31.58 12.54 -15.23
N PHE A 321 -30.28 12.26 -15.31
CA PHE A 321 -29.73 10.95 -15.00
C PHE A 321 -29.64 10.72 -13.50
N SER A 322 -29.86 9.47 -13.06
CA SER A 322 -29.58 9.03 -11.69
C SER A 322 -28.06 8.98 -11.44
N GLY A 323 -27.66 8.89 -10.17
CA GLY A 323 -26.24 8.89 -9.79
C GLY A 323 -25.42 7.81 -10.49
N GLY A 324 -25.92 6.57 -10.54
CA GLY A 324 -25.24 5.48 -11.26
C GLY A 324 -25.03 5.76 -12.76
N TRP A 325 -25.99 6.41 -13.43
CA TRP A 325 -25.82 6.84 -14.81
C TRP A 325 -24.80 7.98 -14.96
N ARG A 326 -24.76 8.91 -13.99
CA ARG A 326 -23.74 9.98 -13.94
C ARG A 326 -22.34 9.44 -13.66
N MET A 327 -22.22 8.35 -12.91
CA MET A 327 -20.96 7.63 -12.75
C MET A 327 -20.52 6.98 -14.06
N ARG A 328 -21.44 6.30 -14.78
CA ARG A 328 -21.15 5.75 -16.12
C ARG A 328 -20.72 6.84 -17.10
N LEU A 329 -21.32 8.03 -16.99
CA LEU A 329 -20.90 9.18 -17.76
C LEU A 329 -19.49 9.66 -17.38
N ALA A 330 -19.12 9.65 -16.09
CA ALA A 330 -17.75 9.96 -15.64
C ALA A 330 -16.74 8.98 -16.25
N LEU A 331 -17.07 7.69 -16.24
CA LEU A 331 -16.27 6.66 -16.88
C LEU A 331 -16.15 6.88 -18.39
N ALA A 332 -17.27 7.21 -19.07
CA ALA A 332 -17.27 7.51 -20.51
C ALA A 332 -16.37 8.69 -20.85
N ARG A 333 -16.43 9.77 -20.06
CA ARG A 333 -15.55 10.96 -20.17
C ARG A 333 -14.09 10.56 -20.06
N ALA A 334 -13.76 9.70 -19.10
CA ALA A 334 -12.39 9.27 -18.89
C ALA A 334 -11.83 8.37 -20.00
N LEU A 335 -12.63 7.41 -20.47
CA LEU A 335 -12.27 6.55 -21.60
C LEU A 335 -12.12 7.33 -22.91
N PHE A 336 -12.90 8.41 -23.07
CA PHE A 336 -12.84 9.28 -24.23
C PHE A 336 -11.60 10.20 -24.23
N ALA A 337 -11.24 10.75 -23.06
CA ALA A 337 -10.10 11.64 -22.89
C ALA A 337 -8.75 10.96 -23.18
N LYS A 338 -8.65 9.63 -23.02
CA LYS A 338 -7.43 8.84 -23.27
C LYS A 338 -6.18 9.39 -22.57
N PRO A 339 -6.20 9.51 -21.23
CA PRO A 339 -5.04 9.92 -20.44
C PRO A 339 -3.89 8.90 -20.55
N ASP A 340 -2.67 9.35 -20.24
CA ASP A 340 -1.49 8.49 -20.17
C ASP A 340 -1.56 7.54 -18.96
N LEU A 341 -2.12 8.03 -17.84
CA LEU A 341 -2.41 7.27 -16.63
C LEU A 341 -3.91 7.34 -16.30
N LEU A 342 -4.60 6.22 -16.48
CA LEU A 342 -6.01 6.06 -16.12
C LEU A 342 -6.13 5.37 -14.77
N LEU A 343 -6.79 6.02 -13.81
CA LEU A 343 -7.05 5.49 -12.48
C LEU A 343 -8.57 5.24 -12.34
N LEU A 344 -8.95 3.98 -12.12
CA LEU A 344 -10.35 3.57 -11.94
C LEU A 344 -10.54 3.01 -10.53
N ASP A 345 -11.45 3.60 -9.76
CA ASP A 345 -11.79 3.11 -8.42
C ASP A 345 -13.14 2.37 -8.44
N GLU A 346 -13.11 1.05 -8.28
CA GLU A 346 -14.27 0.14 -8.25
C GLU A 346 -15.29 0.36 -9.40
N PRO A 347 -14.86 0.31 -10.67
CA PRO A 347 -15.74 0.58 -11.82
C PRO A 347 -16.83 -0.49 -12.01
N THR A 348 -16.63 -1.70 -11.50
CA THR A 348 -17.55 -2.84 -11.67
C THR A 348 -18.86 -2.67 -10.90
N ASN A 349 -18.85 -1.99 -9.75
CA ASN A 349 -20.01 -1.88 -8.86
C ASN A 349 -21.19 -1.11 -9.48
N MET A 350 -20.95 -0.30 -10.51
CA MET A 350 -21.95 0.58 -11.11
C MET A 350 -22.38 0.12 -12.52
N LEU A 351 -21.85 -1.01 -12.98
CA LEU A 351 -22.06 -1.54 -14.32
C LEU A 351 -22.94 -2.79 -14.30
N ASP A 352 -23.81 -2.88 -15.30
CA ASP A 352 -24.53 -4.11 -15.60
C ASP A 352 -23.59 -5.06 -16.36
N MET A 353 -23.92 -6.35 -16.36
CA MET A 353 -23.11 -7.40 -16.98
C MET A 353 -22.76 -7.10 -18.45
N ARG A 354 -23.67 -6.51 -19.23
CA ARG A 354 -23.40 -6.15 -20.63
C ARG A 354 -22.38 -5.03 -20.75
N ALA A 355 -22.51 -3.98 -19.94
CA ALA A 355 -21.56 -2.87 -19.92
C ALA A 355 -20.19 -3.30 -19.38
N MET A 356 -20.15 -4.23 -18.43
CA MET A 356 -18.93 -4.84 -17.90
C MET A 356 -18.16 -5.60 -18.99
N ILE A 357 -18.81 -6.50 -19.71
CA ILE A 357 -18.19 -7.24 -20.83
C ILE A 357 -17.68 -6.27 -21.91
N TRP A 358 -18.45 -5.22 -22.21
CA TRP A 358 -18.00 -4.20 -23.16
C TRP A 358 -16.75 -3.46 -22.65
N LEU A 359 -16.74 -3.09 -21.36
CA LEU A 359 -15.61 -2.40 -20.74
C LEU A 359 -14.36 -3.27 -20.76
N GLU A 360 -14.46 -4.55 -20.41
CA GLU A 360 -13.35 -5.52 -20.46
C GLU A 360 -12.69 -5.53 -21.85
N ASN A 361 -13.49 -5.72 -22.90
CA ASN A 361 -13.01 -5.75 -24.28
C ASN A 361 -12.40 -4.40 -24.71
N TYR A 362 -13.01 -3.29 -24.30
CA TYR A 362 -12.50 -1.96 -24.64
C TYR A 362 -11.15 -1.70 -23.96
N VAL A 363 -11.04 -2.01 -22.67
CA VAL A 363 -9.86 -1.77 -21.83
C VAL A 363 -8.68 -2.68 -22.19
N GLN A 364 -8.92 -3.89 -22.72
CA GLN A 364 -7.84 -4.73 -23.25
C GLN A 364 -7.06 -4.06 -24.38
N THR A 365 -7.69 -3.17 -25.16
CA THR A 365 -7.03 -2.41 -26.24
C THR A 365 -6.33 -1.14 -25.76
N TRP A 366 -6.35 -0.86 -24.45
CA TRP A 366 -5.75 0.32 -23.87
C TRP A 366 -4.23 0.31 -24.00
N LYS A 367 -3.68 1.40 -24.53
CA LYS A 367 -2.23 1.55 -24.78
C LYS A 367 -1.50 2.29 -23.66
N GLY A 368 -2.22 3.03 -22.81
CA GLY A 368 -1.65 3.79 -21.70
C GLY A 368 -1.41 2.92 -20.45
N ILE A 369 -1.00 3.57 -19.38
CA ILE A 369 -0.96 2.95 -18.04
C ILE A 369 -2.39 2.97 -17.50
N MET A 370 -2.84 1.85 -16.95
CA MET A 370 -4.11 1.79 -16.25
C MET A 370 -3.90 1.17 -14.87
N VAL A 371 -4.45 1.78 -13.83
CA VAL A 371 -4.54 1.20 -12.49
C VAL A 371 -6.02 1.08 -12.15
N VAL A 372 -6.46 -0.13 -11.84
CA VAL A 372 -7.86 -0.42 -11.49
C VAL A 372 -7.92 -1.02 -10.12
N VAL A 373 -8.69 -0.40 -9.23
CA VAL A 373 -9.11 -1.01 -7.97
C VAL A 373 -10.39 -1.78 -8.23
N SER A 374 -10.38 -3.07 -7.97
CA SER A 374 -11.58 -3.89 -8.04
C SER A 374 -11.49 -5.06 -7.07
N HIS A 375 -12.63 -5.45 -6.51
CA HIS A 375 -12.79 -6.72 -5.80
C HIS A 375 -13.27 -7.87 -6.70
N ASP A 376 -13.56 -7.59 -7.98
CA ASP A 376 -14.05 -8.60 -8.92
C ASP A 376 -12.88 -9.39 -9.54
N GLN A 377 -12.81 -10.68 -9.17
CA GLN A 377 -11.76 -11.59 -9.61
C GLN A 377 -11.82 -11.87 -11.12
N ALA A 378 -13.03 -12.02 -11.67
CA ALA A 378 -13.21 -12.35 -13.09
C ALA A 378 -12.79 -11.16 -13.96
N PHE A 379 -13.19 -9.96 -13.56
CA PHE A 379 -12.79 -8.73 -14.23
C PHE A 379 -11.27 -8.54 -14.19
N LEU A 380 -10.65 -8.68 -13.00
CA LEU A 380 -9.19 -8.56 -12.86
C LEU A 380 -8.44 -9.61 -13.69
N ASN A 381 -8.91 -10.85 -13.73
CA ASN A 381 -8.32 -11.88 -14.59
C ASN A 381 -8.42 -11.55 -16.08
N ALA A 382 -9.49 -10.90 -16.53
CA ALA A 382 -9.68 -10.55 -17.93
C ALA A 382 -8.84 -9.34 -18.38
N ILE A 383 -8.55 -8.39 -17.49
CA ILE A 383 -7.92 -7.11 -17.85
C ILE A 383 -6.49 -6.91 -17.30
N ALA A 384 -6.16 -7.43 -16.12
CA ALA A 384 -4.90 -7.11 -15.45
C ALA A 384 -3.72 -7.86 -16.08
N THR A 385 -2.59 -7.17 -16.24
CA THR A 385 -1.30 -7.77 -16.60
C THR A 385 -0.39 -7.97 -15.40
N ASP A 386 -0.63 -7.19 -14.35
CA ASP A 386 0.12 -7.18 -13.11
C ASP A 386 -0.84 -6.84 -11.97
N ILE A 387 -0.57 -7.37 -10.78
CA ILE A 387 -1.37 -7.14 -9.58
C ILE A 387 -0.50 -6.44 -8.55
N ILE A 388 -1.00 -5.35 -8.00
CA ILE A 388 -0.39 -4.62 -6.88
C ILE A 388 -1.21 -4.94 -5.64
N HIS A 389 -0.57 -5.60 -4.68
CA HIS A 389 -1.18 -6.00 -3.43
C HIS A 389 -0.78 -5.05 -2.31
N LEU A 390 -1.77 -4.40 -1.71
CA LEU A 390 -1.58 -3.50 -0.58
C LEU A 390 -1.89 -4.25 0.72
N VAL A 391 -0.82 -4.65 1.43
CA VAL A 391 -0.88 -5.37 2.71
C VAL A 391 0.19 -4.86 3.68
N ALA A 392 -0.13 -4.83 4.97
CA ALA A 392 0.79 -4.44 6.05
C ALA A 392 1.49 -3.09 5.80
N ASN A 393 0.75 -2.11 5.25
CA ASN A 393 1.25 -0.79 4.88
C ASN A 393 2.38 -0.80 3.83
N ARG A 394 2.47 -1.86 3.02
CA ARG A 394 3.44 -2.00 1.92
C ARG A 394 2.69 -2.27 0.61
N LEU A 395 3.40 -2.04 -0.50
CA LEU A 395 2.96 -2.39 -1.84
C LEU A 395 3.85 -3.52 -2.37
N ASP A 396 3.25 -4.69 -2.62
CA ASP A 396 3.91 -5.81 -3.29
C ASP A 396 3.37 -5.94 -4.72
N ALA A 397 4.25 -5.93 -5.72
CA ALA A 397 3.87 -6.08 -7.11
C ALA A 397 4.11 -7.52 -7.60
N TYR A 398 3.10 -8.10 -8.24
CA TYR A 398 3.11 -9.44 -8.82
C TYR A 398 2.86 -9.34 -10.32
N ARG A 399 3.58 -10.13 -11.11
CA ARG A 399 3.38 -10.21 -12.56
C ARG A 399 2.36 -11.31 -12.88
N GLY A 400 1.43 -11.02 -13.77
CA GLY A 400 0.37 -11.94 -14.17
C GLY A 400 -1.03 -11.42 -13.84
N ASP A 401 -2.00 -12.27 -14.13
CA ASP A 401 -3.41 -12.08 -13.79
C ASP A 401 -3.67 -12.33 -12.29
N TYR A 402 -4.94 -12.28 -11.88
CA TYR A 402 -5.32 -12.48 -10.49
C TYR A 402 -5.05 -13.92 -10.02
N ASP A 403 -5.27 -14.93 -10.88
CA ASP A 403 -4.99 -16.33 -10.55
C ASP A 403 -3.49 -16.59 -10.34
N ALA A 404 -2.63 -16.00 -11.16
CA ALA A 404 -1.19 -16.06 -10.99
C ALA A 404 -0.76 -15.39 -9.68
N PHE A 405 -1.39 -14.26 -9.32
CA PHE A 405 -1.17 -13.61 -8.03
C PHE A 405 -1.53 -14.51 -6.85
N VAL A 406 -2.69 -15.17 -6.86
CA VAL A 406 -3.13 -16.06 -5.76
C VAL A 406 -2.10 -17.17 -5.54
N LYS A 407 -1.67 -17.83 -6.62
CA LYS A 407 -0.64 -18.88 -6.55
C LYS A 407 0.69 -18.35 -6.03
N ALA A 408 1.16 -17.23 -6.58
CA ALA A 408 2.43 -16.64 -6.16
C ALA A 408 2.40 -16.21 -4.68
N ARG A 409 1.26 -15.73 -4.20
CA ARG A 409 1.05 -15.38 -2.79
C ARG A 409 1.07 -16.61 -1.90
N GLU A 410 0.36 -17.67 -2.26
CA GLU A 410 0.35 -18.93 -1.51
C GLU A 410 1.76 -19.53 -1.41
N GLU A 411 2.51 -19.57 -2.52
CA GLU A 411 3.89 -20.05 -2.53
C GLU A 411 4.81 -19.20 -1.65
N ARG A 412 4.63 -17.87 -1.67
CA ARG A 412 5.39 -16.95 -0.82
C ARG A 412 5.12 -17.18 0.66
N LEU A 413 3.86 -17.28 1.07
CA LEU A 413 3.47 -17.54 2.46
C LEU A 413 4.02 -18.87 2.97
N LEU A 414 3.95 -19.91 2.13
CA LEU A 414 4.43 -21.24 2.50
C LEU A 414 5.97 -21.29 2.62
N ASN A 415 6.68 -20.52 1.80
CA ASN A 415 8.13 -20.34 1.95
C ASN A 415 8.48 -19.55 3.22
N GLU A 416 7.77 -18.46 3.50
CA GLU A 416 7.96 -17.65 4.73
C GLU A 416 7.72 -18.50 5.99
N GLU A 417 6.67 -19.35 5.99
CA GLU A 417 6.39 -20.28 7.09
C GLU A 417 7.52 -21.32 7.28
N ARG A 418 8.00 -21.92 6.19
CA ARG A 418 9.12 -22.88 6.25
C ARG A 418 10.39 -22.24 6.78
N GLU A 419 10.73 -21.03 6.33
CA GLU A 419 11.89 -20.28 6.81
C GLU A 419 11.75 -19.94 8.29
N TYR A 420 10.57 -19.50 8.72
CA TYR A 420 10.28 -19.23 10.13
C TYR A 420 10.47 -20.49 11.00
N LEU A 421 9.90 -21.62 10.58
CA LEU A 421 10.03 -22.89 11.31
C LEU A 421 11.48 -23.37 11.38
N ALA A 422 12.24 -23.24 10.29
CA ALA A 422 13.67 -23.58 10.27
C ALA A 422 14.48 -22.69 11.23
N GLN A 423 14.22 -21.37 11.23
CA GLN A 423 14.87 -20.44 12.16
C GLN A 423 14.51 -20.74 13.62
N LYS A 424 13.24 -21.08 13.90
CA LYS A 424 12.79 -21.43 15.24
C LYS A 424 13.47 -22.71 15.75
N ALA A 425 13.51 -23.75 14.92
CA ALA A 425 14.19 -25.01 15.26
C ALA A 425 15.69 -24.80 15.56
N GLU A 426 16.37 -23.95 14.77
CA GLU A 426 17.77 -23.60 15.01
C GLU A 426 17.95 -22.85 16.34
N ARG A 427 17.07 -21.88 16.64
CA ARG A 427 17.10 -21.14 17.91
C ARG A 427 16.86 -22.07 19.10
N ASP A 428 15.92 -23.00 18.99
CA ASP A 428 15.61 -23.97 20.04
C ASP A 428 16.79 -24.95 20.24
N HIS A 429 17.47 -25.37 19.16
CA HIS A 429 18.67 -26.21 19.24
C HIS A 429 19.83 -25.48 19.95
N ILE A 430 20.09 -24.22 19.59
CA ILE A 430 21.13 -23.41 20.26
C ILE A 430 20.79 -23.20 21.74
N GLN A 431 19.54 -22.90 22.08
CA GLN A 431 19.12 -22.68 23.46
C GLN A 431 19.26 -23.95 24.32
N THR A 432 18.85 -25.10 23.78
CA THR A 432 19.01 -26.39 24.46
C THR A 432 20.49 -26.73 24.66
N ALA A 433 21.32 -26.57 23.63
CA ALA A 433 22.77 -26.77 23.73
C ALA A 433 23.41 -25.85 24.79
N THR A 434 23.03 -24.57 24.83
CA THR A 434 23.53 -23.60 25.81
C THR A 434 23.10 -23.96 27.23
N THR A 435 21.86 -24.41 27.42
CA THR A 435 21.32 -24.85 28.72
C THR A 435 22.01 -26.13 29.21
N THR A 436 22.25 -27.11 28.32
CA THR A 436 22.96 -28.35 28.67
C THR A 436 24.41 -28.08 29.07
N VAL A 437 25.11 -27.21 28.35
CA VAL A 437 26.47 -26.81 28.72
C VAL A 437 26.48 -26.06 30.05
N GLY A 438 25.59 -25.08 30.25
CA GLY A 438 25.45 -24.35 31.52
C GLY A 438 25.14 -25.24 32.73
N GLY A 439 24.24 -26.22 32.56
CA GLY A 439 23.91 -27.22 33.60
C GLY A 439 25.06 -28.18 33.90
N GLY A 440 25.83 -28.58 32.88
CA GLY A 440 27.03 -29.42 33.06
C GLY A 440 28.14 -28.73 33.85
N TRP A 441 28.35 -27.42 33.67
CA TRP A 441 29.31 -26.66 34.49
C TRP A 441 28.86 -26.50 35.95
N ASP A 442 27.56 -26.37 36.20
CA ASP A 442 27.00 -26.30 37.55
C ASP A 442 27.01 -27.66 38.28
N GLU A 443 26.85 -28.76 37.54
CA GLU A 443 26.99 -30.11 38.10
C GLU A 443 28.46 -30.46 38.40
N VAL A 444 29.40 -30.09 37.52
CA VAL A 444 30.85 -30.21 37.78
C VAL A 444 31.30 -29.33 38.96
N ARG A 445 30.64 -28.19 39.21
CA ARG A 445 30.87 -27.37 40.42
C ARG A 445 30.33 -28.00 41.70
N ARG A 446 29.21 -28.73 41.64
CA ARG A 446 28.59 -29.42 42.80
C ARG A 446 29.27 -30.75 43.11
N SER A 447 29.75 -31.48 42.10
CA SER A 447 30.60 -32.65 42.28
C SER A 447 32.02 -32.18 42.58
N GLY A 448 32.30 -31.82 43.83
CA GLY A 448 33.61 -31.36 44.27
C GLY A 448 34.74 -32.37 44.02
N VAL A 449 35.32 -32.36 42.84
CA VAL A 449 36.61 -33.01 42.57
C VAL A 449 37.68 -31.95 42.80
N GLY A 450 38.32 -32.07 43.98
CA GLY A 450 39.40 -31.20 44.42
C GLY A 450 40.48 -31.06 43.35
N GLY A 451 40.92 -29.82 43.16
CA GLY A 451 41.96 -29.47 42.22
C GLY A 451 43.26 -30.22 42.49
N VAL A 452 43.72 -30.96 41.48
CA VAL A 452 45.14 -31.26 41.30
C VAL A 452 45.65 -30.27 40.25
N ARG A 453 46.43 -29.29 40.70
CA ARG A 453 47.13 -28.35 39.81
C ARG A 453 48.14 -29.15 38.96
N PRO A 454 48.21 -28.96 37.64
CA PRO A 454 49.36 -29.46 36.88
C PRO A 454 50.58 -28.59 37.25
N ASN A 455 51.67 -29.26 37.63
CA ASN A 455 52.98 -28.63 37.85
C ASN A 455 53.40 -27.85 36.59
N ALA A 456 53.68 -26.57 36.75
CA ALA A 456 54.38 -25.77 35.76
C ALA A 456 55.85 -26.22 35.69
N PRO A 457 56.46 -26.37 34.50
CA PRO A 457 57.90 -26.58 34.39
C PRO A 457 58.62 -25.28 34.75
N GLN A 458 59.52 -25.36 35.74
CA GLN A 458 60.50 -24.32 36.05
C GLN A 458 61.46 -24.19 34.86
N TYR A 459 61.42 -23.06 34.16
CA TYR A 459 62.54 -22.60 33.36
C TYR A 459 63.40 -21.72 34.27
N GLU A 460 64.55 -22.25 34.68
CA GLU A 460 65.65 -21.48 35.25
C GLU A 460 66.17 -20.50 34.20
N CYS A 461 66.09 -19.21 34.51
CA CYS A 461 66.88 -18.16 33.89
C CYS A 461 68.00 -17.82 34.87
N CYS A 462 69.24 -18.24 34.56
CA CYS A 462 70.46 -17.72 35.16
C CYS A 462 71.53 -17.56 34.08
N GLU A 463 71.91 -16.29 33.91
CA GLU A 463 73.17 -15.69 33.41
C GLU A 463 73.88 -16.24 32.16
#